data_AF-A0A973U1N0-F1
#
_entry.id   AF-A0A973U1N0-F1
#
_cell.length_a   1.000
_cell.length_b   1.000
_cell.length_c   1.000
_cell.angle_alpha   90.00
_cell.angle_beta   90.00
_cell.angle_gamma   90.00
#
_symmetry.space_group_name_H-M   'P 1'
#
loop_
_entity.id
_entity.type
_entity.pdbx_description
1 polymer ?
#
loop_
_entity_poly.entity_id
_entity_poly.type
_entity_poly.pdbx_seq_one_letter_code
_entity_poly.pdbx_strand_id
1 'polypeptide(L)'
;ASVIAGCERLVPGFELVEVASADVPLEDAISSYLFNAQLVTPPDGEMTLVVPTEARETPSVWSWIERHLGGNGPIRRVEVVDVRQSMANGGGPACLRLRVVADPARVDPRFLVDDAKLDAVAEVIRTKWPVEIDTADLQKPSLIGDCGTARLALLEALDLSDLA
;
A
#
# COMPACT_ATOMS: atom_id res chain seq x y z
N ALA A 1 20.21 26.52 -5.30
CA ALA A 1 20.15 25.84 -3.98
C ALA A 1 19.58 24.45 -4.21
N SER A 2 20.12 23.41 -3.55
CA SER A 2 19.58 22.04 -3.67
C SER A 2 18.20 21.94 -3.01
N VAL A 3 17.40 20.94 -3.42
CA VAL A 3 16.09 20.66 -2.81
C VAL A 3 16.24 20.38 -1.31
N ILE A 4 17.25 19.60 -0.93
CA ILE A 4 17.57 19.26 0.46
C ILE A 4 17.83 20.51 1.30
N ALA A 5 18.68 21.43 0.85
CA ALA A 5 18.94 22.69 1.55
C ALA A 5 17.70 23.61 1.61
N GLY A 6 16.73 23.41 0.70
CA GLY A 6 15.41 24.01 0.79
C GLY A 6 14.60 23.44 1.96
N CYS A 7 14.50 22.11 2.04
CA CYS A 7 13.80 21.40 3.11
C CYS A 7 14.36 21.73 4.49
N GLU A 8 15.67 21.67 4.68
CA GLU A 8 16.34 21.98 5.96
C GLU A 8 16.00 23.38 6.48
N ARG A 9 15.85 24.36 5.58
CA ARG A 9 15.54 25.75 5.94
C ARG A 9 14.05 25.98 6.18
N LEU A 10 13.18 25.30 5.45
CA LEU A 10 11.76 25.62 5.37
C LEU A 10 10.86 24.66 6.16
N VAL A 11 11.35 23.48 6.54
CA VAL A 11 10.59 22.44 7.22
C VAL A 11 11.21 22.19 8.60
N PRO A 12 10.62 22.73 9.69
CA PRO A 12 11.10 22.47 11.05
C PRO A 12 11.11 20.98 11.37
N GLY A 13 12.22 20.49 11.91
CA GLY A 13 12.38 19.06 12.24
C GLY A 13 12.57 18.15 11.02
N PHE A 14 12.94 18.71 9.86
CA PHE A 14 13.30 17.89 8.69
C PHE A 14 14.46 16.94 9.01
N GLU A 15 14.26 15.66 8.71
CA GLU A 15 15.25 14.61 8.84
C GLU A 15 15.38 13.88 7.51
N LEU A 16 16.61 13.82 6.97
CA LEU A 16 16.90 13.14 5.72
C LEU A 16 17.28 11.68 5.99
N VAL A 17 16.51 10.76 5.40
CA VAL A 17 16.90 9.35 5.31
C VAL A 17 17.37 9.08 3.89
N GLU A 18 18.68 9.03 3.71
CA GLU A 18 19.30 8.77 2.41
C GLU A 18 19.66 7.28 2.26
N VAL A 19 19.38 6.74 1.07
CA VAL A 19 19.82 5.40 0.65
C VAL A 19 20.90 5.61 -0.40
N ALA A 20 22.15 5.34 -0.05
CA ALA A 20 23.26 5.50 -0.99
C ALA A 20 23.20 4.43 -2.10
N SER A 21 23.58 4.78 -3.32
CA SER A 21 23.64 3.83 -4.44
C SER A 21 24.64 2.69 -4.22
N ALA A 22 25.62 2.89 -3.33
CA ALA A 22 26.57 1.85 -2.91
C ALA A 22 25.96 0.83 -1.94
N ASP A 23 24.90 1.21 -1.22
CA ASP A 23 24.15 0.32 -0.33
C ASP A 23 23.02 -0.41 -1.06
N VAL A 24 22.27 0.34 -1.87
CA VAL A 24 21.17 -0.18 -2.69
C VAL A 24 21.35 0.33 -4.11
N PRO A 25 21.85 -0.51 -5.03
CA PRO A 25 21.90 -0.17 -6.45
C PRO A 25 20.52 0.21 -7.00
N LEU A 26 20.49 1.05 -8.04
CA LEU A 26 19.23 1.53 -8.62
C LEU A 26 18.34 0.38 -9.12
N GLU A 27 18.94 -0.67 -9.69
CA GLU A 27 18.21 -1.86 -10.15
C GLU A 27 17.44 -2.53 -9.00
N ASP A 28 18.10 -2.68 -7.84
CA ASP A 28 17.49 -3.25 -6.63
C ASP A 28 16.40 -2.34 -6.07
N ALA A 29 16.60 -1.01 -6.12
CA ALA A 29 15.57 -0.06 -5.69
C ALA A 29 14.30 -0.13 -6.57
N ILE A 30 14.46 -0.41 -7.86
CA ILE A 30 13.35 -0.57 -8.81
C ILE A 30 12.67 -1.93 -8.61
N SER A 31 13.42 -3.03 -8.55
CA SER A 31 12.84 -4.38 -8.45
C SER A 31 12.16 -4.64 -7.11
N SER A 32 12.71 -4.09 -6.02
CA SER A 32 12.16 -4.22 -4.67
C SER A 32 10.97 -3.31 -4.37
N TYR A 33 10.77 -2.27 -5.16
CA TYR A 33 9.80 -1.20 -4.86
C TYR A 33 10.03 -0.51 -3.49
N LEU A 34 11.27 -0.46 -2.99
CA LEU A 34 11.62 0.16 -1.70
C LEU A 34 11.02 1.58 -1.53
N PHE A 35 11.11 2.41 -2.56
CA PHE A 35 10.59 3.78 -2.52
C PHE A 35 9.09 3.90 -2.84
N ASN A 36 8.44 2.81 -3.21
CA ASN A 36 6.98 2.70 -3.28
C ASN A 36 6.38 2.19 -1.94
N ALA A 37 7.14 2.29 -0.86
CA ALA A 37 6.67 2.01 0.49
C ALA A 37 5.69 3.08 0.99
N GLN A 38 4.92 2.74 2.02
CA GLN A 38 4.19 3.72 2.82
C GLN A 38 4.99 4.04 4.09
N LEU A 39 5.20 5.32 4.36
CA LEU A 39 5.69 5.77 5.66
C LEU A 39 4.49 6.28 6.46
N VAL A 40 4.17 5.58 7.55
CA VAL A 40 3.02 5.87 8.43
C VAL A 40 3.48 6.11 9.87
N THR A 41 2.67 6.85 10.62
CA THR A 41 2.88 7.08 12.05
C THR A 41 1.67 6.52 12.79
N PRO A 42 1.78 5.31 13.38
CA PRO A 42 0.72 4.74 14.21
C PRO A 42 0.51 5.56 15.50
N PRO A 43 -0.53 5.25 16.30
CA PRO A 43 -0.82 5.97 17.54
C PRO A 43 0.29 5.95 18.59
N ASP A 44 1.21 4.99 18.54
CA ASP A 44 2.41 4.93 19.38
C ASP A 44 3.48 5.97 19.00
N GLY A 45 3.35 6.60 17.84
CA GLY A 45 4.27 7.61 17.30
C GLY A 45 5.48 7.03 16.58
N GLU A 46 5.64 5.71 16.53
CA GLU A 46 6.81 5.07 15.91
C GLU A 46 6.65 4.95 14.40
N MET A 47 7.45 5.71 13.64
CA MET A 47 7.33 5.66 12.17
C MET A 47 7.56 4.25 11.65
N THR A 48 6.60 3.77 10.87
CA THR A 48 6.58 2.43 10.30
C THR A 48 6.66 2.52 8.79
N LEU A 49 7.60 1.77 8.22
CA LEU A 49 7.75 1.62 6.77
C LEU A 49 7.02 0.34 6.32
N VAL A 50 5.98 0.49 5.50
CA VAL A 50 5.24 -0.63 4.90
C VAL A 50 5.81 -0.92 3.52
N VAL A 51 6.43 -2.07 3.34
CA VAL A 51 7.13 -2.49 2.12
C VAL A 51 6.52 -3.76 1.53
N PRO A 52 6.64 -4.01 0.21
CA PRO A 52 6.19 -5.26 -0.37
C PRO A 52 7.20 -6.40 -0.08
N THR A 53 6.78 -7.66 -0.26
CA THR A 53 7.63 -8.84 -0.05
C THR A 53 8.94 -8.80 -0.85
N GLU A 54 8.94 -8.19 -2.03
CA GLU A 54 10.11 -8.02 -2.91
C GLU A 54 11.23 -7.22 -2.22
N ALA A 55 10.89 -6.28 -1.32
CA ALA A 55 11.88 -5.57 -0.51
C ALA A 55 12.54 -6.45 0.56
N ARG A 56 11.81 -7.44 1.08
CA ARG A 56 12.37 -8.47 1.98
C ARG A 56 13.20 -9.50 1.23
N GLU A 57 12.82 -9.82 -0.01
CA GLU A 57 13.50 -10.80 -0.86
C GLU A 57 14.77 -10.24 -1.53
N THR A 58 14.90 -8.92 -1.65
CA THR A 58 16.07 -8.24 -2.22
C THR A 58 17.16 -8.00 -1.16
N PRO A 59 18.31 -8.70 -1.19
CA PRO A 59 19.26 -8.70 -0.07
C PRO A 59 19.89 -7.36 0.29
N SER A 60 20.24 -6.53 -0.71
CA SER A 60 20.82 -5.20 -0.52
C SER A 60 19.84 -4.26 0.21
N VAL A 61 18.59 -4.27 -0.24
CA VAL A 61 17.47 -3.52 0.34
C VAL A 61 17.19 -3.96 1.75
N TRP A 62 17.04 -5.27 1.98
CA TRP A 62 16.74 -5.77 3.30
C TRP A 62 17.88 -5.52 4.30
N SER A 63 19.13 -5.67 3.86
CA SER A 63 20.31 -5.32 4.67
C SER A 63 20.35 -3.83 5.03
N TRP A 64 19.94 -2.95 4.10
CA TRP A 64 19.83 -1.52 4.38
C TRP A 64 18.73 -1.23 5.42
N ILE A 65 17.56 -1.87 5.30
CA ILE A 65 16.45 -1.75 6.26
C ILE A 65 16.90 -2.21 7.65
N GLU A 66 17.51 -3.39 7.78
CA GLU A 66 17.96 -3.92 9.07
C GLU A 66 19.01 -3.01 9.72
N ARG A 67 19.95 -2.49 8.93
CA ARG A 67 20.94 -1.52 9.42
C ARG A 67 20.31 -0.22 9.87
N HIS A 68 19.31 0.27 9.13
CA HIS A 68 18.57 1.48 9.52
C HIS A 68 17.83 1.28 10.84
N LEU A 69 17.13 0.15 10.98
CA LEU A 69 16.40 -0.22 12.20
C LEU A 69 17.31 -0.45 13.40
N GLY A 70 18.54 -0.94 13.18
CA GLY A 70 19.56 -1.07 14.22
C GLY A 70 20.23 0.26 14.62
N GLY A 71 19.95 1.33 13.88
CA GLY A 71 20.44 2.68 14.15
C GLY A 71 19.47 3.54 14.96
N ASN A 72 19.78 4.84 15.02
CA ASN A 72 18.95 5.83 15.71
C ASN A 72 18.06 6.67 14.76
N GLY A 73 17.83 6.20 13.53
CA GLY A 73 17.03 6.90 12.51
C GLY A 73 15.53 6.96 12.84
N PRO A 74 14.73 7.68 12.03
CA PRO A 74 13.34 7.98 12.37
C PRO A 74 12.41 6.80 12.12
N ILE A 75 12.76 5.87 11.23
CA ILE A 75 11.97 4.66 10.94
C ILE A 75 12.30 3.62 12.00
N ARG A 76 11.31 3.25 12.82
CA ARG A 76 11.46 2.35 13.97
C ARG A 76 10.90 0.96 13.74
N ARG A 77 10.03 0.81 12.74
CA ARG A 77 9.39 -0.44 12.40
C ARG A 77 9.31 -0.63 10.89
N VAL A 78 9.35 -1.88 10.45
CA VAL A 78 9.06 -2.27 9.07
C VAL A 78 7.96 -3.32 9.08
N GLU A 79 6.95 -3.15 8.22
CA GLU A 79 5.89 -4.11 7.98
C GLU A 79 5.97 -4.58 6.54
N VAL A 80 5.96 -5.90 6.33
CA VAL A 80 6.04 -6.51 5.00
C VAL A 80 4.65 -7.00 4.61
N VAL A 81 4.18 -6.59 3.44
CA VAL A 81 2.86 -6.98 2.92
C VAL A 81 2.99 -7.74 1.60
N ASP A 82 2.20 -8.81 1.45
CA ASP A 82 2.11 -9.53 0.19
C ASP A 82 1.09 -8.85 -0.74
N VAL A 83 1.61 -8.15 -1.74
CA VAL A 83 0.84 -7.50 -2.81
C VAL A 83 1.29 -7.98 -4.19
N ARG A 84 1.78 -9.23 -4.29
CA ARG A 84 2.39 -9.80 -5.52
C ARG A 84 1.52 -9.64 -6.77
N GLN A 85 0.20 -9.80 -6.65
CA GLN A 85 -0.73 -9.61 -7.78
C GLN A 85 -0.73 -8.16 -8.32
N SER A 86 -0.60 -7.17 -7.44
CA SER A 86 -0.47 -5.76 -7.85
C SER A 86 0.95 -5.46 -8.34
N MET A 87 1.98 -6.03 -7.69
CA MET A 87 3.38 -5.89 -8.08
C MET A 87 3.66 -6.44 -9.48
N ALA A 88 2.99 -7.55 -9.87
CA ALA A 88 3.04 -8.08 -11.23
C ALA A 88 2.58 -7.05 -12.29
N ASN A 89 1.80 -6.04 -11.90
CA ASN A 89 1.36 -4.92 -12.72
C ASN A 89 2.03 -3.58 -12.34
N GLY A 90 3.11 -3.61 -11.55
CA GLY A 90 3.86 -2.40 -11.14
C GLY A 90 3.18 -1.54 -10.06
N GLY A 91 2.25 -2.10 -9.30
CA GLY A 91 1.62 -1.41 -8.17
C GLY A 91 2.12 -1.94 -6.82
N GLY A 92 3.01 -1.23 -6.15
CA GLY A 92 3.38 -1.55 -4.76
C GLY A 92 2.41 -0.93 -3.73
N PRO A 93 2.75 -0.99 -2.43
CA PRO A 93 1.85 -0.57 -1.35
C PRO A 93 1.40 0.90 -1.46
N ALA A 94 2.31 1.81 -1.84
CA ALA A 94 1.96 3.21 -2.02
C ALA A 94 1.06 3.48 -3.24
N CYS A 95 1.06 2.61 -4.26
CA CYS A 95 0.19 2.75 -5.43
C CYS A 95 -1.27 2.39 -5.13
N LEU A 96 -1.52 1.53 -4.14
CA LEU A 96 -2.86 1.03 -3.78
C LEU A 96 -3.66 1.99 -2.87
N ARG A 97 -3.14 3.20 -2.60
CA ARG A 97 -3.70 4.11 -1.60
C ARG A 97 -3.66 5.57 -2.02
N LEU A 98 -4.69 6.31 -1.62
CA LEU A 98 -4.76 7.76 -1.67
C LEU A 98 -4.59 8.33 -0.26
N ARG A 99 -3.64 9.25 -0.05
CA ARG A 99 -3.48 9.95 1.24
C ARG A 99 -4.39 11.19 1.26
N VAL A 100 -5.31 11.23 2.20
CA VAL A 100 -6.20 12.37 2.44
C VAL A 100 -6.07 12.78 3.91
N VAL A 101 -5.58 13.99 4.16
CA VAL A 101 -5.56 14.57 5.51
C VAL A 101 -6.94 15.16 5.77
N ALA A 102 -7.71 14.54 6.66
CA ALA A 102 -9.06 14.95 7.00
C ALA A 102 -9.37 14.65 8.47
N ASP A 103 -10.38 15.34 9.01
CA ASP A 103 -11.03 14.97 10.26
C ASP A 103 -11.88 13.70 10.02
N PRO A 104 -11.59 12.56 10.66
CA PRO A 104 -12.35 11.33 10.46
C PRO A 104 -13.84 11.48 10.74
N ALA A 105 -14.24 12.39 11.63
CA ALA A 105 -15.65 12.65 11.93
C ALA A 105 -16.42 13.31 10.77
N ARG A 106 -15.70 13.79 9.74
CA ARG A 106 -16.28 14.38 8.52
C ARG A 106 -16.33 13.40 7.34
N VAL A 107 -15.76 12.21 7.49
CA VAL A 107 -15.79 11.15 6.47
C VAL A 107 -17.07 10.34 6.68
N ASP A 108 -17.76 10.01 5.58
CA ASP A 108 -18.90 9.09 5.65
C ASP A 108 -18.42 7.75 6.24
N PRO A 109 -18.95 7.34 7.41
CA PRO A 109 -18.45 6.17 8.13
C PRO A 109 -18.57 4.88 7.32
N ARG A 110 -19.41 4.83 6.27
CA ARG A 110 -19.47 3.69 5.35
C ARG A 110 -18.13 3.42 4.66
N PHE A 111 -17.34 4.47 4.39
CA PHE A 111 -16.00 4.38 3.76
C PHE A 111 -14.84 4.22 4.75
N LEU A 112 -15.10 4.27 6.07
CA LEU A 112 -14.09 3.96 7.08
C LEU A 112 -14.08 2.45 7.35
N VAL A 113 -12.90 1.85 7.35
CA VAL A 113 -12.73 0.41 7.55
C VAL A 113 -12.62 0.07 9.04
N ASP A 114 -13.13 -1.11 9.40
CA ASP A 114 -12.88 -1.81 10.66
C ASP A 114 -12.73 -3.32 10.36
N ASP A 115 -12.41 -4.11 11.38
CA ASP A 115 -12.19 -5.55 11.22
C ASP A 115 -13.44 -6.26 10.65
N ALA A 116 -14.64 -5.88 11.12
CA ALA A 116 -15.89 -6.50 10.68
C ALA A 116 -16.20 -6.20 9.20
N LYS A 117 -15.90 -4.98 8.73
CA LYS A 117 -16.03 -4.63 7.30
C LYS A 117 -15.00 -5.33 6.45
N LEU A 118 -13.76 -5.49 6.93
CA LEU A 118 -12.75 -6.27 6.21
C LEU A 118 -13.22 -7.71 6.02
N ASP A 119 -13.76 -8.33 7.07
CA ASP A 119 -14.32 -9.68 7.01
C ASP A 119 -15.49 -9.77 6.01
N ALA A 120 -16.39 -8.78 6.03
CA ALA A 120 -17.51 -8.71 5.09
C ALA A 120 -17.05 -8.57 3.63
N VAL A 121 -16.08 -7.69 3.35
CA VAL A 121 -15.49 -7.52 2.01
C VAL A 121 -14.78 -8.80 1.57
N ALA A 122 -14.01 -9.42 2.45
CA ALA A 122 -13.32 -10.68 2.16
C ALA A 122 -14.31 -11.80 1.81
N GLU A 123 -15.44 -11.89 2.51
CA GLU A 123 -16.49 -12.87 2.23
C GLU A 123 -17.17 -12.64 0.87
N VAL A 124 -17.43 -11.38 0.50
CA VAL A 124 -17.95 -11.04 -0.83
C VAL A 124 -16.95 -11.45 -1.91
N ILE A 125 -15.66 -11.12 -1.75
CA ILE A 125 -14.61 -11.51 -2.70
C ILE A 125 -14.57 -13.04 -2.84
N ARG A 126 -14.52 -13.75 -1.71
CA ARG A 126 -14.43 -15.22 -1.67
C ARG A 126 -15.61 -15.91 -2.36
N THR A 127 -16.81 -15.34 -2.27
CA THR A 127 -18.03 -15.97 -2.77
C THR A 127 -18.48 -15.49 -4.14
N LYS A 128 -18.09 -14.28 -4.55
CA LYS A 128 -18.59 -13.63 -5.78
C LYS A 128 -17.51 -13.31 -6.79
N TRP A 129 -16.26 -13.09 -6.38
CA TRP A 129 -15.19 -12.72 -7.31
C TRP A 129 -14.64 -13.97 -8.02
N PRO A 130 -14.42 -13.94 -9.34
CA PRO A 130 -13.78 -15.05 -10.04
C PRO A 130 -12.38 -15.34 -9.50
N VAL A 131 -12.07 -16.63 -9.31
CA VAL A 131 -10.74 -17.06 -8.86
C VAL A 131 -9.66 -16.84 -9.92
N GLU A 132 -10.05 -16.91 -11.19
CA GLU A 132 -9.18 -16.69 -12.35
C GLU A 132 -9.93 -15.90 -13.43
N ILE A 133 -9.21 -15.01 -14.10
CA ILE A 133 -9.70 -14.24 -15.24
C ILE A 133 -8.63 -14.29 -16.32
N ASP A 134 -8.90 -14.98 -17.43
CA ASP A 134 -8.02 -14.97 -18.59
C ASP A 134 -8.36 -13.80 -19.52
N THR A 135 -7.37 -13.31 -20.26
CA THR A 135 -7.55 -12.27 -21.28
C THR A 135 -8.60 -12.63 -22.34
N ALA A 136 -8.74 -13.91 -22.69
CA ALA A 136 -9.76 -14.40 -23.62
C ALA A 136 -11.18 -14.35 -23.04
N ASP A 137 -11.32 -14.23 -21.72
CA ASP A 137 -12.61 -14.17 -21.03
C ASP A 137 -13.19 -12.75 -20.98
N LEU A 138 -12.38 -11.72 -21.25
CA LEU A 138 -12.76 -10.31 -21.10
C LEU A 138 -14.00 -9.91 -21.92
N GLN A 139 -14.29 -10.63 -23.01
CA GLN A 139 -15.47 -10.39 -23.85
C GLN A 139 -16.63 -11.34 -23.56
N LYS A 140 -16.46 -12.31 -22.64
CA LYS A 140 -17.51 -13.28 -22.32
C LYS A 140 -18.63 -12.59 -21.52
N PRO A 141 -19.89 -12.71 -21.95
CA PRO A 141 -21.02 -12.16 -21.19
C PRO A 141 -21.12 -12.69 -19.75
N SER A 142 -20.63 -13.91 -19.50
CA SER A 142 -20.59 -14.49 -18.15
C SER A 142 -19.70 -13.69 -17.21
N LEU A 143 -18.47 -13.34 -17.62
CA LEU A 143 -17.54 -12.57 -16.78
C LEU A 143 -18.10 -11.18 -16.46
N ILE A 144 -18.74 -10.53 -17.44
CA ILE A 144 -19.42 -9.25 -17.23
C ILE A 144 -20.52 -9.39 -16.18
N GLY A 145 -21.31 -10.47 -16.25
CA GLY A 145 -22.34 -10.79 -15.26
C GLY A 145 -21.79 -11.07 -13.87
N ASP A 146 -20.67 -11.81 -13.78
CA ASP A 146 -19.99 -12.12 -12.53
C ASP A 146 -19.45 -10.85 -11.86
N CYS A 147 -18.78 -9.98 -12.62
CA CYS A 147 -18.31 -8.67 -12.15
C CYS A 147 -19.48 -7.79 -11.66
N GLY A 148 -20.60 -7.76 -12.38
CA GLY A 148 -21.80 -7.05 -11.96
C GLY A 148 -22.39 -7.60 -10.66
N THR A 149 -22.45 -8.92 -10.53
CA THR A 149 -22.93 -9.60 -9.32
C THR A 149 -22.02 -9.31 -8.12
N ALA A 150 -20.70 -9.39 -8.30
CA ALA A 150 -19.73 -9.08 -7.25
C ALA A 150 -19.81 -7.61 -6.82
N ARG A 151 -19.94 -6.68 -7.78
CA ARG A 151 -20.11 -5.25 -7.47
C ARG A 151 -21.38 -5.00 -6.65
N LEU A 152 -22.52 -5.54 -7.06
CA LEU A 152 -23.79 -5.34 -6.33
C LEU A 152 -23.72 -5.93 -4.92
N ALA A 153 -23.14 -7.12 -4.76
CA ALA A 153 -22.94 -7.74 -3.45
C ALA A 153 -22.02 -6.91 -2.54
N LEU A 154 -20.96 -6.30 -3.10
CA LEU A 154 -20.06 -5.42 -2.35
C LEU A 154 -20.78 -4.14 -1.90
N LEU A 155 -21.55 -3.52 -2.79
CA LEU A 155 -22.32 -2.32 -2.45
C LEU A 155 -23.37 -2.61 -1.38
N GLU A 156 -24.08 -3.73 -1.48
CA GLU A 156 -25.05 -4.16 -0.47
C GLU A 156 -24.38 -4.42 0.89
N ALA A 157 -23.27 -5.17 0.92
CA ALA A 157 -22.54 -5.48 2.14
C ALA A 157 -21.98 -4.24 2.86
N LEU A 158 -21.74 -3.16 2.14
CA LEU A 158 -21.18 -1.91 2.66
C LEU A 158 -22.22 -0.79 2.84
N ASP A 159 -23.52 -1.08 2.64
CA ASP A 159 -24.61 -0.08 2.68
C ASP A 159 -24.40 1.08 1.69
N LEU A 160 -23.91 0.76 0.49
CA LEU A 160 -23.60 1.67 -0.61
C LEU A 160 -24.48 1.42 -1.85
N SER A 161 -25.64 0.79 -1.68
CA SER A 161 -26.56 0.43 -2.77
C SER A 161 -27.09 1.66 -3.54
N ASP A 162 -27.04 2.84 -2.95
CA ASP A 162 -27.32 4.14 -3.56
C ASP A 162 -26.30 4.52 -4.67
N LEU A 163 -25.14 3.86 -4.71
CA LEU A 163 -24.11 4.05 -5.75
C LEU A 163 -24.21 3.05 -6.91
N ALA A 164 -25.22 2.17 -6.90
CA ALA A 164 -25.37 1.09 -7.88
C ALA A 164 -25.54 1.58 -9.32
#